data_AF-A0A150WC76-F1
#
_entry.id   AF-A0A150WC76-F1
#
_cell.length_a   1.000
_cell.length_b   1.000
_cell.length_c   1.000
_cell.angle_alpha   90.00
_cell.angle_beta   90.00
_cell.angle_gamma   90.00
#
_symmetry.space_group_name_H-M   'P 1'
#
loop_
_entity.id
_entity.type
_entity.pdbx_description
1 polymer ?
#
loop_
_entity_poly.entity_id
_entity_poly.type
_entity_poly.pdbx_seq_one_letter_code
_entity_poly.pdbx_strand_id
1 'polypeptide(L)'
;MSVLLLGQSLFYLITGLWPILHYPSFAKITGPKTDVWLLCIVGWFITIIGVVLLAAYFLNEVSTSLFILGAGAPLMLAGADIYYVSKKVISKVYLYDAVVEIVIVDAWLVMGFAGKVTSPLH
;
A
#
# COMPACT_ATOMS: atom_id res chain seq x y z
N MET A 1 7.54 14.26 5.03
CA MET A 1 7.36 12.98 5.73
C MET A 1 5.90 12.82 6.08
N SER A 2 5.33 13.79 6.79
CA SER A 2 3.91 13.84 7.12
C SER A 2 2.96 13.71 5.90
N VAL A 3 3.26 14.37 4.78
CA VAL A 3 2.46 14.23 3.54
C VAL A 3 2.51 12.82 2.96
N LEU A 4 3.67 12.15 3.01
CA LEU A 4 3.82 10.77 2.52
C LEU A 4 3.03 9.79 3.41
N LEU A 5 3.20 9.91 4.73
CA LEU A 5 2.46 9.11 5.72
C LEU A 5 0.95 9.28 5.55
N LEU A 6 0.47 10.52 5.51
CA LEU A 6 -0.94 10.82 5.35
C LEU A 6 -1.46 10.33 3.99
N GLY A 7 -0.75 10.62 2.90
CA GLY A 7 -1.14 10.21 1.55
C GLY A 7 -1.25 8.69 1.41
N GLN A 8 -0.20 7.95 1.78
CA GLN A 8 -0.21 6.49 1.71
C GLN A 8 -1.24 5.88 2.66
N SER A 9 -1.39 6.41 3.88
CA SER A 9 -2.39 5.91 4.83
C SER A 9 -3.81 6.04 4.29
N LEU A 10 -4.18 7.21 3.75
CA LEU A 10 -5.50 7.42 3.16
C LEU A 10 -5.70 6.54 1.93
N PHE A 11 -4.68 6.42 1.07
CA PHE A 11 -4.73 5.54 -0.08
C PHE A 11 -5.01 4.09 0.34
N TYR A 12 -4.25 3.54 1.29
CA TYR A 12 -4.42 2.15 1.76
C TYR A 12 -5.72 1.92 2.53
N LEU A 13 -6.19 2.89 3.31
CA LEU A 13 -7.50 2.80 3.96
C LEU A 13 -8.61 2.74 2.91
N ILE A 14 -8.56 3.59 1.89
CA ILE A 14 -9.57 3.63 0.83
C ILE A 14 -9.52 2.34 0.01
N THR A 15 -8.36 1.96 -0.52
CA THR A 15 -8.22 0.80 -1.41
C THR A 15 -8.42 -0.53 -0.67
N GLY A 16 -7.94 -0.64 0.57
CA GLY A 16 -8.11 -1.81 1.42
C GLY A 16 -9.56 -2.04 1.86
N LEU A 17 -10.28 -0.98 2.26
CA LEU A 17 -11.68 -1.09 2.70
C LEU A 17 -12.67 -1.20 1.54
N TRP A 18 -12.34 -0.71 0.35
CA TRP A 18 -13.27 -0.71 -0.78
C TRP A 18 -13.87 -2.07 -1.14
N PRO A 19 -13.09 -3.17 -1.32
CA PRO A 19 -13.69 -4.47 -1.61
C PRO A 19 -14.49 -5.04 -0.44
N ILE A 20 -14.16 -4.66 0.81
CA ILE A 20 -14.86 -5.11 2.02
C ILE A 20 -16.22 -4.42 2.15
N LEU A 21 -16.25 -3.10 1.95
CA LEU A 21 -17.45 -2.29 2.10
C LEU A 21 -18.38 -2.41 0.89
N HIS A 22 -17.82 -2.54 -0.31
CA HIS A 22 -18.62 -2.54 -1.53
C HIS A 22 -17.94 -3.26 -2.72
N TYR A 23 -17.86 -4.59 -2.63
CA TYR A 23 -17.31 -5.46 -3.69
C TYR A 23 -17.88 -5.18 -5.12
N PRO A 24 -19.18 -4.93 -5.35
CA PRO A 24 -19.67 -4.71 -6.72
C PRO A 24 -19.05 -3.48 -7.41
N SER A 25 -18.71 -2.44 -6.64
CA SER A 25 -18.08 -1.22 -7.14
C SER A 25 -16.61 -1.49 -7.46
N PHE A 26 -15.93 -2.20 -6.56
CA PHE A 26 -14.56 -2.65 -6.77
C PHE A 26 -14.43 -3.52 -8.02
N ALA A 27 -15.25 -4.58 -8.13
CA ALA A 27 -15.22 -5.52 -9.25
C ALA A 27 -15.59 -4.88 -10.60
N LYS A 28 -16.37 -3.79 -10.58
CA LYS A 28 -16.67 -3.01 -11.79
C LYS A 28 -15.41 -2.39 -12.42
N ILE A 29 -14.41 -2.05 -11.60
CA ILE A 29 -13.17 -1.41 -12.05
C ILE A 29 -12.04 -2.43 -12.22
N THR A 30 -11.90 -3.36 -11.28
CA THR A 30 -10.77 -4.31 -11.25
C THR A 30 -11.09 -5.66 -11.90
N GLY A 31 -12.34 -5.86 -12.31
CA GLY A 31 -12.86 -7.13 -12.79
C GLY A 31 -13.29 -8.09 -11.66
N PRO A 32 -14.14 -9.08 -11.97
CA PRO A 32 -14.61 -10.06 -11.00
C PRO A 32 -13.47 -10.90 -10.44
N LYS A 33 -13.54 -11.24 -9.15
CA LYS A 33 -12.59 -12.12 -8.46
C LYS A 33 -13.25 -13.46 -8.14
N THR A 34 -12.49 -14.53 -8.32
CA THR A 34 -12.90 -15.90 -7.95
C THR A 34 -13.00 -16.04 -6.44
N ASP A 35 -11.97 -15.57 -5.74
CA ASP A 35 -11.79 -15.77 -4.30
C ASP A 35 -12.01 -14.45 -3.55
N VAL A 36 -13.28 -14.04 -3.43
CA VAL A 36 -13.65 -12.79 -2.74
C VAL A 36 -13.25 -12.82 -1.26
N TRP A 37 -13.28 -13.98 -0.61
CA TRP A 37 -12.84 -14.13 0.78
C TRP A 37 -11.35 -13.77 0.95
N LEU A 38 -10.49 -14.20 0.03
CA LEU A 38 -9.06 -13.89 0.03
C LEU A 38 -8.83 -12.40 -0.26
N LEU A 39 -9.57 -11.84 -1.21
CA LEU A 39 -9.55 -10.39 -1.48
C LEU A 39 -9.87 -9.58 -0.22
N CYS A 40 -10.86 -9.98 0.56
CA CYS A 40 -11.21 -9.29 1.80
C CYS A 40 -10.10 -9.39 2.84
N ILE A 41 -9.41 -10.53 2.97
CA ILE A 41 -8.27 -10.69 3.87
C ILE A 41 -7.11 -9.76 3.45
N VAL A 42 -6.79 -9.73 2.16
CA VAL A 42 -5.76 -8.80 1.62
C VAL A 42 -6.19 -7.34 1.86
N GLY A 43 -7.46 -7.02 1.66
CA GLY A 43 -8.02 -5.70 1.97
C GLY A 43 -7.84 -5.30 3.43
N TRP A 44 -8.05 -6.22 4.38
CA TRP A 44 -7.79 -5.99 5.80
C TRP A 44 -6.30 -5.78 6.10
N PHE A 45 -5.40 -6.54 5.46
CA PHE A 45 -3.97 -6.34 5.60
C PHE A 45 -3.52 -4.97 5.09
N ILE A 46 -4.01 -4.54 3.92
CA ILE A 46 -3.72 -3.19 3.39
C ILE A 46 -4.28 -2.13 4.34
N THR A 47 -5.51 -2.32 4.82
CA THR A 47 -6.17 -1.41 5.77
C THR A 47 -5.35 -1.24 7.05
N ILE A 48 -4.91 -2.33 7.69
CA ILE A 48 -4.15 -2.23 8.94
C ILE A 48 -2.78 -1.56 8.73
N ILE A 49 -2.14 -1.75 7.57
CA ILE A 49 -0.92 -1.00 7.21
C ILE A 49 -1.24 0.50 7.13
N GLY A 50 -2.34 0.88 6.49
CA GLY A 50 -2.82 2.26 6.45
C GLY A 50 -3.05 2.84 7.85
N VAL A 51 -3.68 2.09 8.76
CA VAL A 51 -3.88 2.48 10.17
C VAL A 51 -2.55 2.71 10.89
N VAL A 52 -1.57 1.82 10.72
CA VAL A 52 -0.23 1.96 11.33
C VAL A 52 0.47 3.22 10.84
N LEU A 53 0.43 3.51 9.54
CA LEU A 53 1.01 4.73 8.96
C LEU A 53 0.29 6.00 9.42
N LEU A 54 -1.04 5.93 9.56
CA LEU A 54 -1.83 7.05 10.08
C LEU A 54 -1.52 7.32 11.56
N ALA A 55 -1.34 6.27 12.37
CA ALA A 55 -0.91 6.41 13.75
C ALA A 55 0.47 7.08 13.83
N ALA A 56 1.43 6.64 13.01
CA ALA A 56 2.74 7.27 12.92
C ALA A 56 2.68 8.75 12.49
N TYR A 57 1.75 9.11 11.60
CA TYR A 57 1.51 10.51 11.24
C TYR A 57 1.10 11.36 12.46
N PHE A 58 0.15 10.89 13.28
CA PHE A 58 -0.30 11.62 14.45
C PHE A 58 0.75 11.66 15.57
N LEU A 59 1.52 10.60 15.73
CA LEU A 59 2.59 10.51 16.71
C LEU A 59 3.87 11.27 16.29
N ASN A 60 3.99 11.63 15.01
CA ASN A 60 5.19 12.24 14.42
C ASN A 60 6.46 11.39 14.60
N GLU A 61 6.31 10.07 14.60
CA GLU A 61 7.41 9.12 14.80
C GLU A 61 7.61 8.23 13.57
N VAL A 62 8.84 8.18 13.05
CA VAL A 62 9.21 7.35 11.90
C VAL A 62 10.42 6.51 12.24
N SER A 63 10.17 5.28 12.68
CA SER A 63 11.19 4.28 12.99
C SER A 63 11.63 3.51 11.75
N THR A 64 12.77 2.81 11.85
CA THR A 64 13.24 1.87 10.81
C THR A 64 12.19 0.81 10.48
N SER A 65 11.46 0.29 11.47
CA SER A 65 10.38 -0.68 11.24
C SER A 65 9.25 -0.09 10.41
N LEU A 66 8.88 1.17 10.67
CA LEU A 66 7.88 1.88 9.88
C LEU A 66 8.36 2.13 8.46
N PHE A 67 9.65 2.46 8.27
CA PHE A 67 10.24 2.59 6.94
C PHE A 67 10.16 1.27 6.16
N ILE A 68 10.53 0.14 6.79
CA ILE A 68 10.43 -1.19 6.18
C ILE A 68 8.98 -1.50 5.79
N LEU A 69 8.01 -1.18 6.67
CA LEU A 69 6.59 -1.38 6.37
C LEU A 69 6.12 -0.48 5.23
N GLY A 70 6.42 0.82 5.32
CA GLY A 70 5.96 1.86 4.39
C GLY A 70 6.54 1.71 2.99
N ALA A 71 7.79 1.24 2.85
CA ALA A 71 8.42 0.98 1.55
C ALA A 71 8.24 -0.48 1.09
N GLY A 72 8.21 -1.44 2.01
CA GLY A 72 8.14 -2.86 1.69
C GLY A 72 6.75 -3.32 1.26
N ALA A 73 5.70 -2.81 1.88
CA ALA A 73 4.33 -3.09 1.47
C ALA A 73 4.04 -2.67 0.01
N PRO A 74 4.26 -1.40 -0.41
CA PRO A 74 4.04 -0.99 -1.79
C PRO A 74 4.94 -1.74 -2.77
N LEU A 75 6.19 -2.03 -2.40
CA LEU A 75 7.10 -2.82 -3.23
C LEU A 75 6.55 -4.23 -3.49
N MET A 76 6.00 -4.87 -2.45
CA MET A 76 5.38 -6.19 -2.57
C MET A 76 4.13 -6.13 -3.45
N LEU A 77 3.26 -5.14 -3.26
CA LEU A 77 2.03 -4.95 -4.03
C LEU A 77 2.34 -4.69 -5.52
N ALA A 78 3.23 -3.75 -5.82
CA ALA A 78 3.68 -3.48 -7.18
C ALA A 78 4.31 -4.72 -7.84
N GLY A 79 5.14 -5.45 -7.10
CA GLY A 79 5.75 -6.69 -7.56
C GLY A 79 4.72 -7.76 -7.90
N ALA A 80 3.71 -7.95 -7.04
CA ALA A 80 2.62 -8.89 -7.28
C ALA A 80 1.80 -8.50 -8.52
N ASP A 81 1.46 -7.22 -8.68
CA ASP A 81 0.71 -6.73 -9.83
C ASP A 81 1.46 -6.96 -11.14
N ILE A 82 2.73 -6.53 -11.21
CA ILE A 82 3.56 -6.71 -12.40
C ILE A 82 3.71 -8.20 -12.72
N TYR A 83 3.97 -9.03 -11.71
CA TYR A 83 4.14 -10.47 -11.88
C TYR A 83 2.86 -11.11 -12.43
N TYR A 84 1.71 -10.91 -11.81
CA TYR A 84 0.46 -11.56 -12.22
C TYR A 84 -0.14 -10.96 -13.50
N VAL A 85 0.09 -9.68 -13.81
CA VAL A 85 -0.23 -9.11 -15.13
C VAL A 85 0.64 -9.76 -16.21
N SER A 86 1.94 -9.94 -15.96
CA SER A 86 2.85 -10.59 -16.93
C SER A 86 2.45 -12.04 -17.23
N LYS A 87 1.89 -12.73 -16.24
CA LYS A 87 1.33 -14.09 -16.36
C LYS A 87 -0.09 -14.11 -16.93
N LYS A 88 -0.68 -12.95 -17.24
CA LYS A 88 -2.08 -12.81 -17.71
C LYS A 88 -3.11 -13.42 -16.75
N VAL A 89 -2.79 -13.46 -15.47
CA VAL A 89 -3.69 -13.94 -14.40
C VAL A 89 -4.66 -12.84 -14.00
N ILE A 90 -4.20 -11.59 -13.95
CA ILE A 90 -5.02 -10.42 -13.63
C ILE A 90 -5.04 -9.39 -14.77
N SER A 91 -6.03 -8.50 -14.75
CA SER A 91 -6.22 -7.45 -15.75
C SER A 91 -5.07 -6.45 -15.77
N LYS A 92 -4.75 -5.89 -16.95
CA LYS A 92 -3.77 -4.82 -17.11
C LYS A 92 -4.11 -3.55 -16.33
N VAL A 93 -5.35 -3.39 -15.87
CA VAL A 93 -5.76 -2.27 -15.00
C VAL A 93 -4.90 -2.20 -13.73
N TYR A 94 -4.38 -3.34 -13.25
CA TYR A 94 -3.48 -3.38 -12.09
C TYR A 94 -2.11 -2.74 -12.32
N LEU A 95 -1.71 -2.48 -13.57
CA LEU A 95 -0.49 -1.72 -13.83
C LEU A 95 -0.61 -0.26 -13.40
N TYR A 96 -1.83 0.31 -13.37
CA TYR A 96 -2.03 1.65 -12.83
C TYR A 96 -1.78 1.67 -11.31
N ASP A 97 -2.20 0.62 -10.61
CA ASP A 97 -1.96 0.46 -9.18
C ASP A 97 -0.45 0.28 -8.92
N ALA A 98 0.20 -0.60 -9.67
CA ALA A 98 1.66 -0.78 -9.61
C ALA A 98 2.45 0.54 -9.81
N VAL A 99 2.01 1.42 -10.71
CA VAL A 99 2.64 2.74 -10.90
C VAL A 99 2.51 3.60 -9.64
N VAL A 100 1.33 3.64 -9.02
CA VAL A 100 1.12 4.39 -7.77
C VAL A 100 1.99 3.82 -6.65
N GLU A 101 2.03 2.50 -6.50
CA GLU A 101 2.85 1.84 -5.49
C GLU A 101 4.35 2.09 -5.71
N ILE A 102 4.84 2.08 -6.95
CA ILE A 102 6.25 2.42 -7.27
C ILE A 102 6.57 3.86 -6.87
N VAL A 103 5.69 4.82 -7.17
CA VAL A 103 5.88 6.23 -6.78
C VAL A 103 5.96 6.36 -5.25
N ILE A 104 5.17 5.58 -4.51
CA ILE A 104 5.22 5.53 -3.04
C ILE A 104 6.55 4.94 -2.57
N VAL A 105 7.04 3.84 -3.17
CA VAL A 105 8.35 3.25 -2.87
C VAL A 105 9.45 4.28 -3.05
N ASP A 106 9.50 4.95 -4.21
CA ASP A 106 10.51 5.95 -4.53
C ASP A 106 10.49 7.11 -3.53
N ALA A 107 9.29 7.58 -3.15
CA ALA A 107 9.13 8.62 -2.14
C ALA A 107 9.70 8.19 -0.78
N TRP A 108 9.50 6.94 -0.36
CA TRP A 108 10.11 6.42 0.87
C TRP A 108 11.63 6.35 0.75
N LEU A 109 12.16 5.81 -0.33
CA LEU A 109 13.61 5.69 -0.54
C LEU A 109 14.28 7.07 -0.47
N VAL A 110 13.77 8.05 -1.20
CA VAL A 110 14.28 9.43 -1.18
C VAL A 110 14.25 10.02 0.24
N MET A 111 13.16 9.81 0.97
CA MET A 111 13.00 10.35 2.33
C MET A 111 13.83 9.60 3.38
N GLY A 112 14.08 8.31 3.18
CA GLY A 112 14.96 7.48 3.99
C GLY A 112 16.42 7.88 3.83
N PHE A 113 16.89 8.04 2.58
CA PHE A 113 18.25 8.53 2.29
C PHE A 113 18.48 9.97 2.76
N ALA A 114 17.43 10.79 2.84
CA ALA A 114 17.50 12.14 3.41
C ALA A 114 17.66 12.17 4.95
N GLY A 115 17.83 11.03 5.62
CA GLY A 115 18.08 10.95 7.07
C GLY A 115 16.86 11.26 7.94
N LYS A 116 15.65 11.22 7.38
CA LYS A 116 14.39 11.53 8.10
C LYS A 116 13.78 10.31 8.80
N VAL A 117 14.49 9.18 8.83
CA VAL A 117 14.14 7.98 9.58
C VAL A 117 15.00 7.96 10.83
N THR A 118 14.39 7.97 12.00
CA THR A 118 15.15 7.94 13.25
C THR A 118 15.67 6.52 13.50
N SER A 119 16.98 6.41 13.71
CA SER A 119 17.60 5.19 14.21
C SER A 119 17.18 4.99 15.68
N PRO A 120 16.64 3.84 16.07
CA PRO A 120 16.34 3.56 17.48
C PRO A 120 17.59 3.25 18.33
N LEU A 121 18.81 3.44 17.81
CA LEU A 121 20.07 3.02 18.46
C LEU A 121 20.96 4.16 18.98
N HIS A 122 20.38 5.27 19.46
CA HIS A 122 21.09 6.23 20.30
C HIS A 122 20.21 6.71 21.46
#